data_AF-A0A8T9CBW7-F1
#
_entry.id   AF-A0A8T9CBW7-F1
#
_cell.length_a   1.000
_cell.length_b   1.000
_cell.length_c   1.000
_cell.angle_alpha   90.00
_cell.angle_beta   90.00
_cell.angle_gamma   90.00
#
_symmetry.space_group_name_H-M   'P 1'
#
loop_
_entity.id
_entity.type
_entity.pdbx_description
1 polymer ?
#
loop_
_entity_poly.entity_id
_entity_poly.type
_entity_poly.pdbx_seq_one_letter_code
_entity_poly.pdbx_strand_id
1 'polypeptide(L)'
;MHFRSVASSAIGLLAIAPILAAQLSPAAQSLFDFSMGINDVRWDDSYKFIWYNDNGPWSTRFTAWYTAGLLYRNEGNDVENAKAALKNM
;
A
#
# COMPACT_ATOMS: atom_id res chain seq x y z
N MET A 1 -53.19 -33.19 4.96
CA MET A 1 -51.75 -33.45 5.17
C MET A 1 -50.98 -32.41 4.37
N HIS A 2 -50.37 -31.41 5.03
CA HIS A 2 -49.53 -30.41 4.36
C HIS A 2 -48.13 -30.46 4.97
N PHE A 3 -47.17 -31.00 4.22
CA PHE A 3 -45.75 -30.93 4.55
C PHE A 3 -45.22 -29.55 4.18
N ARG A 4 -44.74 -28.80 5.17
CA ARG A 4 -43.92 -27.60 4.94
C ARG A 4 -42.47 -27.98 5.21
N SER A 5 -41.67 -28.03 4.15
CA SER A 5 -40.22 -28.17 4.22
C SER A 5 -39.61 -26.87 4.72
N VAL A 6 -38.87 -26.93 5.83
CA VAL A 6 -38.07 -25.82 6.35
C VAL A 6 -36.66 -25.99 5.81
N ALA A 7 -36.25 -25.09 4.90
CA ALA A 7 -34.88 -25.00 4.45
C ALA A 7 -34.04 -24.28 5.52
N SER A 8 -33.19 -25.02 6.22
CA SER A 8 -32.20 -24.45 7.13
C SER A 8 -31.02 -23.88 6.34
N SER A 9 -30.88 -22.56 6.31
CA SER A 9 -29.71 -21.89 5.75
C SER A 9 -28.55 -21.93 6.77
N ALA A 10 -27.53 -22.74 6.48
CA ALA A 10 -26.29 -22.73 7.24
C ALA A 10 -25.47 -21.49 6.85
N ILE A 11 -25.29 -20.55 7.79
CA ILE A 11 -24.36 -19.42 7.66
C ILE A 11 -22.95 -20.01 7.79
N GLY A 12 -22.26 -20.19 6.68
CA GLY A 12 -20.86 -20.58 6.67
C GLY A 12 -19.98 -19.42 7.15
N LEU A 13 -19.30 -19.59 8.28
CA LEU A 13 -18.21 -18.69 8.68
C LEU A 13 -17.08 -18.82 7.66
N LEU A 14 -16.89 -17.81 6.83
CA LEU A 14 -15.66 -17.61 6.08
C LEU A 14 -14.55 -17.31 7.08
N ALA A 15 -13.71 -18.28 7.37
CA ALA A 15 -12.47 -18.06 8.10
C ALA A 15 -11.58 -17.14 7.25
N ILE A 16 -11.45 -15.88 7.66
CA ILE A 16 -10.48 -14.96 7.10
C ILE A 16 -9.13 -15.39 7.68
N ALA A 17 -8.36 -16.15 6.92
CA ALA A 17 -6.98 -16.43 7.30
C ALA A 17 -6.24 -15.08 7.38
N PRO A 18 -5.54 -14.78 8.49
CA PRO A 18 -4.71 -13.59 8.54
C PRO A 18 -3.65 -13.74 7.46
N ILE A 19 -3.65 -12.82 6.49
CA ILE A 19 -2.53 -12.68 5.57
C ILE A 19 -1.36 -12.28 6.46
N LEU A 20 -0.39 -13.18 6.66
CA LEU A 20 0.86 -12.83 7.34
C LEU A 20 1.57 -11.81 6.43
N ALA A 21 1.47 -10.53 6.79
CA ALA A 21 2.37 -9.53 6.20
C ALA A 21 3.80 -9.95 6.55
N ALA A 22 4.70 -9.91 5.57
CA ALA A 22 6.10 -10.25 5.80
C ALA A 22 6.67 -9.30 6.85
N GLN A 23 7.02 -9.82 8.03
CA GLN A 23 7.57 -9.01 9.10
C GLN A 23 9.07 -8.80 8.83
N LEU A 24 9.47 -7.55 8.61
CA LEU A 24 10.88 -7.19 8.42
C LEU A 24 11.68 -7.45 9.70
N SER A 25 12.96 -7.82 9.54
CA SER A 25 13.89 -7.83 10.68
C SER A 25 14.02 -6.41 11.26
N PRO A 26 14.41 -6.25 12.54
CA PRO A 26 14.54 -4.92 13.13
C PRO A 26 15.45 -3.97 12.34
N ALA A 27 16.57 -4.47 11.81
CA ALA A 27 17.47 -3.69 10.97
C ALA A 27 16.84 -3.31 9.63
N ALA A 28 16.09 -4.22 9.01
CA ALA A 28 15.38 -3.93 7.76
C ALA A 28 14.24 -2.95 7.97
N GLN A 29 13.49 -3.05 9.07
CA GLN A 29 12.44 -2.09 9.43
C GLN A 29 13.05 -0.70 9.68
N SER A 30 14.16 -0.61 10.43
CA SER A 30 14.85 0.67 10.66
C SER A 30 15.33 1.32 9.37
N LEU A 31 15.89 0.53 8.43
CA LEU A 31 16.29 1.06 7.12
C LEU A 31 15.09 1.49 6.29
N PHE A 32 14.00 0.72 6.33
CA PHE A 32 12.75 1.05 5.66
C PHE A 32 12.18 2.37 6.18
N ASP A 33 12.03 2.53 7.49
CA ASP A 33 11.48 3.73 8.12
C ASP A 33 12.33 4.96 7.78
N PHE A 34 13.66 4.83 7.85
CA PHE A 34 14.58 5.91 7.47
C PHE A 34 14.42 6.28 5.99
N SER A 35 14.37 5.29 5.10
CA SER A 35 14.23 5.51 3.66
C SER A 35 12.87 6.14 3.32
N MET A 36 11.80 5.72 3.99
CA MET A 36 10.47 6.34 3.86
C MET A 36 10.52 7.79 4.28
N GLY A 37 11.09 8.11 5.45
CA GLY A 37 11.19 9.48 5.94
C GLY A 37 11.93 10.43 4.99
N ILE A 38 12.99 9.98 4.32
CA ILE A 38 13.69 10.78 3.30
C ILE A 38 12.79 11.07 2.09
N ASN A 39 11.98 10.10 1.67
CA ASN A 39 11.09 10.25 0.52
C ASN A 39 9.81 11.02 0.86
N ASP A 40 9.26 10.86 2.07
CA ASP A 40 8.07 11.57 2.55
C ASP A 40 8.28 13.10 2.44
N VAL A 41 9.46 13.60 2.82
CA VAL A 41 9.81 15.04 2.74
C VAL A 41 9.92 15.54 1.29
N ARG A 42 10.20 14.65 0.35
CA ARG A 42 10.34 14.98 -1.08
C ARG A 42 9.06 14.70 -1.87
N TRP A 43 8.04 14.15 -1.24
CA TRP A 43 6.78 13.85 -1.91
C TRP A 43 6.06 15.14 -2.30
N ASP A 44 5.82 15.29 -3.60
CA ASP A 44 4.99 16.34 -4.14
C ASP A 44 3.57 15.80 -4.34
N ASP A 45 2.68 16.21 -3.45
CA ASP A 45 1.30 15.72 -3.47
C ASP A 45 0.48 16.23 -4.68
N SER A 46 0.91 17.32 -5.32
CA SER A 46 0.23 17.85 -6.51
C SER A 46 0.52 17.00 -7.75
N TYR A 47 1.78 16.57 -7.89
CA TYR A 47 2.22 15.75 -9.03
C TYR A 47 2.16 14.25 -8.76
N LYS A 48 2.08 13.86 -7.48
CA LYS A 48 2.16 12.48 -7.01
C LYS A 48 3.50 11.83 -7.36
N PHE A 49 4.57 12.61 -7.21
CA PHE A 49 5.94 12.23 -7.57
C PHE A 49 6.93 12.68 -6.50
N ILE A 50 8.09 12.04 -6.47
CA ILE A 50 9.24 12.51 -5.71
C ILE A 50 9.90 13.69 -6.43
N TRP A 51 9.97 14.83 -5.74
CA TRP A 51 10.70 16.01 -6.16
C TRP A 51 12.21 15.78 -5.99
N TYR A 52 12.86 15.52 -7.12
CA TYR A 52 14.29 15.29 -7.22
C TYR A 52 14.72 15.48 -8.68
N ASN A 53 15.79 16.26 -8.89
CA ASN A 53 16.26 16.57 -10.24
C ASN A 53 16.81 15.32 -10.95
N ASP A 54 16.05 14.77 -11.89
CA ASP A 54 16.35 13.53 -12.62
C ASP A 54 15.76 13.60 -14.05
N ASN A 55 16.43 14.31 -14.96
CA ASN A 55 15.92 14.69 -16.30
C ASN A 55 14.67 15.59 -16.29
N GLY A 56 14.48 16.32 -15.20
CA GLY A 56 13.32 17.15 -14.90
C GLY A 56 13.25 17.39 -13.40
N PRO A 57 12.29 18.17 -12.87
CA PRO A 57 12.20 18.44 -11.44
C PRO A 57 11.71 17.24 -10.61
N TRP A 58 11.14 16.21 -11.25
CA TRP A 58 10.65 14.99 -10.59
C TRP A 58 11.40 13.74 -11.07
N SER A 59 11.49 12.72 -10.21
CA SER A 59 12.15 11.45 -10.54
C SER A 59 11.16 10.29 -10.56
N THR A 60 10.94 9.70 -11.75
CA THR A 60 10.18 8.44 -11.91
C THR A 60 10.81 7.29 -11.13
N ARG A 61 12.15 7.19 -11.15
CA ARG A 61 12.88 6.12 -10.48
C ARG A 61 12.69 6.13 -8.97
N PHE A 62 12.83 7.29 -8.32
CA PHE A 62 12.61 7.38 -6.88
C PHE A 62 11.13 7.24 -6.52
N THR A 63 10.25 7.77 -7.36
CA THR A 63 8.80 7.57 -7.19
C THR A 63 8.45 6.08 -7.21
N ALA A 64 8.99 5.29 -8.14
CA ALA A 64 8.73 3.85 -8.21
C ALA A 64 9.14 3.09 -6.92
N TRP A 65 10.31 3.40 -6.36
CA TRP A 65 10.74 2.80 -5.09
C TRP A 65 9.88 3.26 -3.90
N TYR A 66 9.51 4.54 -3.87
CA TYR A 66 8.63 5.08 -2.84
C TYR A 66 7.23 4.45 -2.89
N THR A 67 6.66 4.23 -4.09
CA THR A 67 5.39 3.54 -4.28
C THR A 67 5.36 2.16 -3.62
N ALA A 68 6.42 1.36 -3.76
CA ALA A 68 6.50 0.07 -3.08
C ALA A 68 6.50 0.22 -1.56
N GLY A 69 7.17 1.25 -1.04
CA GLY A 69 7.18 1.55 0.38
C GLY A 69 5.84 2.07 0.92
N LEU A 70 5.14 2.92 0.17
CA LEU A 70 3.77 3.33 0.45
C LEU A 70 2.85 2.10 0.60
N LEU A 71 2.95 1.14 -0.34
CA LEU A 71 2.12 -0.07 -0.29
C LEU A 71 2.50 -0.99 0.88
N TYR A 72 3.76 -1.06 1.27
CA TYR A 72 4.19 -1.82 2.45
C TYR A 72 3.72 -1.15 3.75
N ARG A 73 3.86 0.17 3.87
CA ARG A 73 3.40 0.94 5.04
C ARG A 73 1.89 0.91 5.17
N ASN A 74 1.16 1.11 4.06
CA ASN A 74 -0.28 0.96 3.96
C ASN A 74 -1.06 1.76 5.02
N GLU A 75 -0.65 3.01 5.26
CA GLU A 75 -1.30 3.89 6.23
C GLU A 75 -1.91 5.12 5.54
N GLY A 76 -3.03 5.62 6.07
CA GLY A 76 -3.69 6.81 5.55
C GLY A 76 -3.97 6.75 4.05
N ASN A 77 -3.34 7.66 3.28
CA ASN A 77 -3.52 7.78 1.83
C ASN A 77 -2.46 7.03 1.01
N ASP A 78 -1.58 6.24 1.64
CA ASP A 78 -0.45 5.61 0.96
C ASP A 78 -0.87 4.79 -0.26
N VAL A 79 -1.94 3.99 -0.15
CA VAL A 79 -2.45 3.18 -1.27
C VAL A 79 -2.94 4.03 -2.43
N GLU A 80 -3.67 5.11 -2.16
CA GLU A 80 -4.19 5.98 -3.21
C GLU A 80 -3.08 6.82 -3.86
N ASN A 81 -2.11 7.28 -3.07
CA ASN A 81 -0.91 7.93 -3.57
C ASN A 81 -0.07 6.99 -4.43
N ALA A 82 0.09 5.73 -4.02
CA ALA A 82 0.79 4.71 -4.80
C ALA A 82 0.09 4.45 -6.14
N LYS A 83 -1.24 4.30 -6.14
CA LYS A 83 -2.03 4.15 -7.37
C LYS A 83 -1.91 5.37 -8.28
N ALA A 84 -1.97 6.58 -7.72
CA ALA A 84 -1.88 7.81 -8.49
C ALA A 84 -0.50 7.99 -9.12
N ALA A 85 0.57 7.72 -8.36
CA ALA A 85 1.93 7.71 -8.87
C ALA A 85 2.07 6.76 -10.08
N LEU A 86 1.64 5.50 -9.94
CA LEU A 86 1.74 4.51 -11.01
C LEU A 86 0.94 4.88 -12.28
N LYS A 87 -0.17 5.61 -12.15
CA LYS A 87 -0.96 6.08 -13.29
C LYS A 87 -0.31 7.26 -14.03
N ASN A 88 0.53 8.02 -13.35
CA ASN A 88 1.16 9.24 -13.85
C ASN A 88 2.59 9.01 -14.37
N MET A 89 3.13 7.79 -14.22
CA MET A 89 4.46 7.39 -14.73
C MET A 89 4.48 7.12 -16.23
#